data_AF-A0A0V0R426-F1
#
_entry.id   AF-A0A0V0R426-F1
#
_cell.length_a   1.000
_cell.length_b   1.000
_cell.length_c   1.000
_cell.angle_alpha   90.00
_cell.angle_beta   90.00
_cell.angle_gamma   90.00
#
_symmetry.space_group_name_H-M   'P 1'
#
loop_
_entity.id
_entity.type
_entity.pdbx_description
1 polymer ?
#
loop_
_entity_poly.entity_id
_entity_poly.type
_entity_poly.pdbx_seq_one_letter_code
_entity_poly.pdbx_strand_id
1 'polypeptide(L)'
;MDIQQLMNMQGMMGGRQRAQDDESVQKTDTAETIHISSLALLKMLKHCRAGVPLEVMGLMLGKFVDDYTIVCTDVFAMPQSGTQVTVESIDPAYQSEMVEMLQQTSRNEHVIGWYHSHPGFGPWLSSTDVKTQQSMEQQHPRAVALVLDPIQSVRGKVMMDCFRLIDHSNMMMRVMSKTEPRQTTSNVGHIVPHGLLAKSRGLDQMYYAININYKTNELEQKMLLNLYKQKWTNNIKIKDCQEQSEKNQEQIESMINLAKTYTNRIEEETKKSKEELAIKNVGKIDPKRHISQGTDEVMSDNITQLLGMMTNIKTF
;
A
#
# COMPACT_ATOMS: atom_id res chain seq x y z
N MET A 1 28.57 71.11 -8.67
CA MET A 1 28.37 70.38 -7.40
C MET A 1 26.91 70.57 -7.06
N ASP A 2 26.10 69.51 -7.02
CA ASP A 2 26.02 68.74 -5.79
C ASP A 2 26.06 67.22 -5.99
N ILE A 3 27.07 66.60 -5.37
CA ILE A 3 27.15 65.15 -5.15
C ILE A 3 25.92 64.65 -4.35
N GLN A 4 25.22 65.55 -3.63
CA GLN A 4 23.94 65.27 -2.95
C GLN A 4 22.77 64.97 -3.90
N GLN A 5 22.71 65.54 -5.12
CA GLN A 5 21.59 65.26 -6.04
C GLN A 5 21.71 63.91 -6.75
N LEU A 6 22.93 63.44 -7.01
CA LEU A 6 23.18 62.10 -7.56
C LEU A 6 23.01 60.99 -6.51
N MET A 7 23.30 61.27 -5.23
CA MET A 7 22.95 60.37 -4.13
C MET A 7 21.44 60.27 -3.87
N ASN A 8 20.66 61.34 -4.13
CA ASN A 8 19.20 61.31 -3.95
C ASN A 8 18.45 60.55 -5.05
N MET A 9 18.99 60.39 -6.26
CA MET A 9 18.41 59.46 -7.25
C MET A 9 18.77 58.01 -6.98
N GLN A 10 19.95 57.74 -6.40
CA GLN A 10 20.37 56.39 -6.05
C GLN A 10 19.69 55.89 -4.75
N GLY A 11 19.21 56.82 -3.91
CA GLY A 11 18.43 56.53 -2.70
C GLY A 11 16.95 56.15 -2.93
N MET A 12 16.40 56.36 -4.14
CA MET A 12 15.00 56.00 -4.48
C MET A 12 14.83 54.66 -5.20
N MET A 13 15.93 53.95 -5.47
CA MET A 13 15.94 52.55 -5.97
C MET A 13 16.50 51.57 -4.93
N GLY A 14 16.72 52.04 -3.70
CA GLY A 14 17.22 51.27 -2.57
C GLY A 14 16.15 51.06 -1.50
N GLY A 15 14.89 50.98 -1.91
CA GLY A 15 13.80 50.51 -1.06
C GLY A 15 14.05 49.05 -0.70
N ARG A 16 14.87 48.85 0.33
CA ARG A 16 14.80 47.72 1.24
C ARG A 16 13.34 47.67 1.72
N GLN A 17 12.48 47.03 0.92
CA GLN A 17 11.53 46.10 1.49
C GLN A 17 12.42 45.16 2.31
N ARG A 18 12.54 45.50 3.60
CA ARG A 18 12.54 44.48 4.64
C ARG A 18 11.48 43.51 4.14
N ALA A 19 11.91 42.33 3.72
CA ALA A 19 11.08 41.17 3.86
C ALA A 19 10.57 41.28 5.30
N GLN A 20 9.32 41.74 5.45
CA GLN A 20 8.51 41.17 6.48
C GLN A 20 8.61 39.70 6.15
N ASP A 21 9.44 38.99 6.92
CA ASP A 21 9.23 37.58 7.15
C ASP A 21 7.75 37.51 7.49
N ASP A 22 6.97 37.10 6.50
CA ASP A 22 5.55 36.91 6.62
C ASP A 22 5.40 35.69 7.52
N GLU A 23 5.55 35.93 8.83
CA GLU A 23 5.45 34.96 9.93
C GLU A 23 4.03 34.35 10.02
N SER A 24 3.14 34.63 9.07
CA SER A 24 1.75 34.17 9.09
C SER A 24 1.39 33.10 8.07
N VAL A 25 2.30 32.59 7.24
CA VAL A 25 2.04 31.35 6.49
C VAL A 25 2.63 30.19 7.29
N GLN A 26 1.81 29.58 8.14
CA GLN A 26 2.15 28.35 8.86
C GLN A 26 2.50 27.27 7.83
N LYS A 27 3.80 27.07 7.59
CA LYS A 27 4.29 26.06 6.64
C LYS A 27 3.97 24.68 7.18
N THR A 28 3.39 23.82 6.34
CA THR A 28 3.18 22.42 6.69
C THR A 28 4.52 21.72 6.87
N ASP A 29 4.63 20.93 7.93
CA ASP A 29 5.85 20.21 8.26
C ASP A 29 5.88 18.88 7.52
N THR A 30 7.08 18.45 7.12
CA THR A 30 7.38 17.09 6.64
C THR A 30 7.00 15.96 7.61
N ALA A 31 6.91 16.25 8.91
CA ALA A 31 6.59 15.29 9.95
C ALA A 31 5.13 14.81 9.98
N GLU A 32 4.25 15.36 9.14
CA GLU A 32 2.84 14.96 9.12
C GLU A 32 2.67 13.47 8.82
N THR A 33 1.83 12.81 9.63
CA THR A 33 1.52 11.38 9.53
C THR A 33 0.03 11.13 9.57
N ILE A 34 -0.43 10.19 8.76
CA ILE A 34 -1.79 9.65 8.81
C ILE A 34 -1.77 8.26 9.44
N HIS A 35 -2.57 8.09 10.49
CA HIS A 35 -2.83 6.81 11.12
C HIS A 35 -4.09 6.18 10.56
N ILE A 36 -3.93 5.06 9.85
CA ILE A 36 -5.04 4.32 9.26
C ILE A 36 -5.38 3.12 10.17
N SER A 37 -6.66 2.98 10.51
CA SER A 37 -7.16 1.83 11.26
C SER A 37 -7.15 0.54 10.41
N SER A 38 -7.07 -0.61 11.08
CA SER A 38 -7.15 -1.90 10.38
C SER A 38 -8.50 -2.10 9.66
N LEU A 39 -9.58 -1.59 10.25
CA LEU A 39 -10.93 -1.65 9.67
C LEU A 39 -11.02 -0.84 8.37
N ALA A 40 -10.55 0.41 8.41
CA ALA A 40 -10.54 1.30 7.26
C ALA A 40 -9.74 0.66 6.11
N LEU A 41 -8.55 0.14 6.41
CA LEU A 41 -7.70 -0.50 5.41
C LEU A 41 -8.38 -1.69 4.72
N LEU A 42 -9.01 -2.58 5.48
CA LEU A 42 -9.71 -3.73 4.92
C LEU A 42 -10.91 -3.33 4.07
N LYS A 43 -11.68 -2.32 4.49
CA LYS A 43 -12.80 -1.79 3.71
C LYS A 43 -12.32 -1.17 2.39
N MET A 44 -11.27 -0.35 2.42
CA MET A 44 -10.68 0.23 1.21
C MET A 44 -10.23 -0.88 0.25
N LEU A 45 -9.43 -1.84 0.71
CA LEU A 45 -8.93 -2.92 -0.14
C LEU A 45 -10.06 -3.78 -0.73
N LYS A 46 -11.09 -4.12 0.07
CA LYS A 46 -12.27 -4.85 -0.41
C LYS A 46 -12.99 -4.07 -1.50
N HIS A 47 -13.19 -2.77 -1.28
CA HIS A 47 -13.88 -1.91 -2.22
C HIS A 47 -13.09 -1.74 -3.53
N CYS A 48 -11.81 -1.37 -3.44
CA CYS A 48 -10.93 -1.21 -4.60
C CYS A 48 -10.82 -2.50 -5.42
N ARG A 49 -10.77 -3.67 -4.76
CA ARG A 49 -10.72 -4.96 -5.46
C ARG A 49 -12.03 -5.29 -6.18
N ALA A 50 -13.18 -4.92 -5.62
CA ALA A 50 -14.49 -5.11 -6.25
C ALA A 50 -14.70 -4.18 -7.45
N GLY A 51 -14.06 -3.01 -7.47
CA GLY A 51 -14.16 -2.04 -8.56
C GLY A 51 -13.34 -2.36 -9.82
N VAL A 52 -12.33 -3.25 -9.73
CA VAL A 52 -11.45 -3.59 -10.87
C VAL A 52 -12.28 -4.11 -12.06
N PRO A 53 -12.15 -3.55 -13.28
CA PRO A 53 -11.06 -2.68 -13.77
C PRO A 53 -11.27 -1.16 -13.64
N LEU A 54 -12.39 -0.71 -13.07
CA LEU A 54 -12.73 0.71 -12.96
C LEU A 54 -12.15 1.35 -11.68
N GLU A 55 -11.89 2.65 -11.75
CA GLU A 55 -11.43 3.43 -10.60
C GLU A 55 -12.57 3.73 -9.65
N VAL A 56 -12.42 3.28 -8.41
CA VAL A 56 -13.41 3.34 -7.34
C VAL A 56 -13.03 4.45 -6.35
N MET A 57 -14.00 5.17 -5.78
CA MET A 57 -13.75 6.26 -4.82
C MET A 57 -14.54 6.07 -3.53
N GLY A 58 -14.06 6.65 -2.42
CA GLY A 58 -14.84 6.75 -1.20
C GLY A 58 -14.34 7.85 -0.27
N LEU A 59 -15.09 8.08 0.80
CA LEU A 59 -14.77 9.09 1.80
C LEU A 59 -14.14 8.45 3.04
N MET A 60 -13.18 9.18 3.62
CA MET A 60 -12.49 8.79 4.84
C MET A 60 -13.06 9.56 6.02
N LEU A 61 -13.35 8.84 7.10
CA LEU A 61 -13.88 9.38 8.34
C LEU A 61 -12.86 9.26 9.46
N GLY A 62 -12.81 10.28 10.29
CA GLY A 62 -11.95 10.27 11.45
C GLY A 62 -11.87 11.61 12.13
N LYS A 63 -10.69 11.91 12.66
CA LYS A 63 -10.43 13.14 13.39
C LYS A 63 -9.02 13.66 13.16
N PHE A 64 -8.91 14.99 13.18
CA PHE A 64 -7.65 15.70 13.30
C PHE A 64 -7.31 15.79 14.79
N VAL A 65 -6.20 15.18 15.22
CA VAL A 65 -5.81 15.16 16.65
C VAL A 65 -4.99 16.39 17.00
N ASP A 66 -3.97 16.68 16.19
CA ASP A 66 -3.10 17.84 16.28
C ASP A 66 -2.70 18.27 14.85
N ASP A 67 -1.76 19.21 14.73
CA ASP A 67 -1.29 19.71 13.42
C ASP A 67 -0.53 18.67 12.60
N TYR A 68 0.06 17.66 13.25
CA TYR A 68 0.93 16.67 12.61
C TYR A 68 0.27 15.30 12.39
N THR A 69 -0.87 15.05 13.01
CA THR A 69 -1.43 13.69 13.16
C THR A 69 -2.89 13.68 12.73
N ILE A 70 -3.16 12.89 11.70
CA ILE A 70 -4.51 12.61 11.20
C ILE A 70 -4.85 11.17 11.54
N VAL A 71 -6.02 10.92 12.13
CA VAL A 71 -6.46 9.55 12.43
C VAL A 71 -7.67 9.23 11.57
N CYS A 72 -7.51 8.25 10.68
CA CYS A 72 -8.58 7.64 9.88
C CYS A 72 -9.11 6.41 10.63
N THR A 73 -10.33 6.51 11.15
CA THR A 73 -10.97 5.43 11.91
C THR A 73 -11.80 4.53 11.00
N ASP A 74 -12.59 5.10 10.10
CA ASP A 74 -13.48 4.34 9.23
C ASP A 74 -13.55 4.96 7.82
N VAL A 75 -14.05 4.18 6.86
CA VAL A 75 -14.30 4.62 5.49
C VAL A 75 -15.64 4.11 5.01
N PHE A 76 -16.22 4.80 4.06
CA PHE A 76 -17.34 4.29 3.29
C PHE A 76 -17.14 4.55 1.80
N ALA A 77 -17.74 3.67 1.00
CA ALA A 77 -17.70 3.74 -0.45
C ALA A 77 -18.75 4.74 -0.92
N MET A 78 -18.41 5.53 -1.95
CA MET A 78 -19.40 6.32 -2.66
C MET A 78 -19.94 5.48 -3.83
N PRO A 79 -21.25 5.52 -4.12
CA PRO A 79 -21.79 4.88 -5.31
C PRO A 79 -21.19 5.55 -6.56
N GLN A 80 -20.77 4.73 -7.52
CA GLN A 80 -20.21 5.23 -8.77
C GLN A 80 -21.33 5.61 -9.74
N SER A 81 -21.42 6.89 -10.09
CA SER A 81 -22.07 7.35 -11.33
C SER A 81 -21.00 7.30 -12.44
N GLY A 82 -21.11 6.32 -13.34
CA GLY A 82 -19.99 5.88 -14.17
C GLY A 82 -19.75 6.70 -15.44
N THR A 83 -18.47 6.99 -15.71
CA THR A 83 -17.82 6.77 -17.02
C THR A 83 -16.34 6.44 -16.82
N GLN A 84 -15.70 5.81 -17.81
CA GLN A 84 -14.40 5.11 -17.72
C GLN A 84 -13.19 5.92 -17.21
N VAL A 85 -13.28 7.23 -17.02
CA VAL A 85 -12.10 8.11 -16.81
C VAL A 85 -12.33 9.21 -15.76
N THR A 86 -13.54 9.38 -15.22
CA THR A 86 -13.82 10.48 -14.28
C THR A 86 -14.67 10.02 -13.11
N VAL A 87 -14.10 10.20 -11.92
CA VAL A 87 -14.78 10.32 -10.64
C VAL A 87 -15.72 11.53 -10.74
N GLU A 88 -16.95 11.32 -11.22
CA GLU A 88 -17.96 12.38 -11.20
C GLU A 88 -18.24 12.78 -9.75
N SER A 89 -18.39 14.09 -9.57
CA SER A 89 -18.55 14.84 -8.32
C SER A 89 -19.24 14.07 -7.21
N ILE A 90 -18.58 14.06 -6.04
CA ILE A 90 -19.13 13.64 -4.74
C ILE A 90 -20.56 14.16 -4.62
N ASP A 91 -21.53 13.25 -4.56
CA ASP A 91 -22.93 13.62 -4.34
C ASP A 91 -23.09 14.13 -2.89
N PRO A 92 -23.34 15.45 -2.68
CA PRO A 92 -23.46 16.00 -1.35
C PRO A 92 -24.69 15.47 -0.60
N ALA A 93 -25.73 15.05 -1.33
CA ALA A 93 -26.94 14.48 -0.72
C ALA A 93 -26.62 13.13 -0.08
N TYR A 94 -25.98 12.23 -0.83
CA TYR A 94 -25.54 10.94 -0.32
C TYR A 94 -24.56 11.08 0.85
N GLN A 95 -23.60 12.01 0.75
CA GLN A 95 -22.66 12.28 1.83
C GLN A 95 -23.39 12.71 3.12
N SER A 96 -24.32 13.66 3.01
CA SER A 96 -25.04 14.20 4.17
C SER A 96 -25.92 13.15 4.84
N GLU A 97 -26.67 12.39 4.03
CA GLU A 97 -27.54 11.31 4.51
C GLU A 97 -26.72 10.20 5.21
N MET A 98 -25.59 9.80 4.63
CA MET A 98 -24.72 8.78 5.21
C MET A 98 -24.07 9.24 6.52
N VAL A 99 -23.64 10.50 6.60
CA VAL A 99 -23.09 11.08 7.84
C VAL A 99 -24.17 11.15 8.93
N GLU A 100 -25.41 11.52 8.57
CA GLU A 100 -26.53 11.53 9.52
C GLU A 100 -26.84 10.12 10.04
N MET A 101 -26.90 9.12 9.15
CA MET A 101 -27.08 7.72 9.56
C MET A 101 -25.95 7.23 10.49
N LEU A 102 -24.70 7.64 10.23
CA LEU A 102 -23.57 7.29 11.10
C LEU A 102 -23.67 7.95 12.48
N GLN A 103 -24.13 9.19 12.56
CA GLN A 103 -24.37 9.88 13.83
C GLN A 103 -25.41 9.15 14.68
N GLN A 104 -26.48 8.60 14.07
CA GLN A 104 -27.48 7.80 14.78
C GLN A 104 -26.86 6.53 15.41
N THR A 105 -25.81 5.97 14.81
CA THR A 105 -25.06 4.82 15.35
C THR A 105 -23.98 5.18 16.38
N SER A 106 -23.98 6.43 16.88
CA SER A 106 -22.95 6.97 17.78
C SER A 106 -21.55 7.07 17.15
N ARG A 107 -21.47 7.23 15.82
CA ARG A 107 -20.23 7.45 15.08
C ARG A 107 -20.17 8.90 14.58
N ASN A 108 -19.76 9.81 15.45
CA ASN A 108 -19.73 11.25 15.18
C ASN A 108 -18.42 11.71 14.53
N GLU A 109 -17.92 10.96 13.56
CA GLU A 109 -16.65 11.26 12.90
C GLU A 109 -16.85 12.19 11.71
N HIS A 110 -15.88 13.08 11.48
CA HIS A 110 -15.91 14.03 10.38
C HIS A 110 -15.18 13.46 9.16
N VAL A 111 -15.51 14.00 7.98
CA VAL A 111 -14.81 13.67 6.74
C VAL A 111 -13.42 14.31 6.79
N ILE A 112 -12.38 13.48 6.83
CA ILE A 112 -10.98 13.92 6.88
C ILE A 112 -10.32 13.96 5.50
N GLY A 113 -10.96 13.36 4.50
CA GLY A 113 -10.42 13.24 3.15
C GLY A 113 -11.16 12.19 2.34
N TRP A 114 -10.55 11.78 1.24
CA TRP A 114 -11.11 10.81 0.31
C TRP A 114 -10.03 9.84 -0.17
N TYR A 115 -10.45 8.66 -0.60
CA TYR A 115 -9.58 7.68 -1.21
C TYR A 115 -10.11 7.26 -2.57
N HIS A 116 -9.21 6.83 -3.45
CA HIS A 116 -9.58 6.19 -4.69
C HIS A 116 -8.57 5.11 -5.11
N SER A 117 -8.95 4.29 -6.08
CA SER A 117 -8.09 3.23 -6.61
C SER A 117 -7.52 3.58 -7.97
N HIS A 118 -6.23 3.30 -8.18
CA HIS A 118 -5.58 3.27 -9.49
C HIS A 118 -5.16 1.82 -9.79
N PRO A 119 -5.99 1.02 -10.48
CA PRO A 119 -5.66 -0.38 -10.74
C PRO A 119 -4.50 -0.52 -11.73
N GLY A 120 -3.32 -0.91 -11.24
CA GLY A 120 -2.15 -1.22 -12.06
C GLY A 120 -1.25 -0.03 -12.45
N PHE A 121 -1.62 1.20 -12.10
CA PHE A 121 -0.84 2.41 -12.41
C PHE A 121 0.08 2.87 -11.29
N GLY A 122 -0.04 2.29 -10.09
CA GLY A 122 0.63 2.76 -8.89
C GLY A 122 0.01 4.05 -8.30
N PRO A 123 0.45 4.48 -7.10
CA PRO A 123 -0.18 5.58 -6.39
C PRO A 123 0.40 6.94 -6.81
N TRP A 124 -0.34 7.70 -7.62
CA TRP A 124 -0.05 9.10 -7.98
C TRP A 124 -1.37 9.84 -8.24
N LEU A 125 -1.37 11.17 -8.28
CA LEU A 125 -2.58 11.94 -8.59
C LEU A 125 -2.60 12.35 -10.07
N SER A 126 -3.70 12.07 -10.76
CA SER A 126 -3.96 12.61 -12.09
C SER A 126 -4.37 14.08 -12.04
N SER A 127 -4.39 14.74 -13.19
CA SER A 127 -4.88 16.13 -13.29
C SER A 127 -6.33 16.28 -12.85
N THR A 128 -7.14 15.22 -12.96
CA THR A 128 -8.52 15.21 -12.48
C THR A 128 -8.55 15.07 -10.96
N ASP A 129 -7.72 14.18 -10.40
CA ASP A 129 -7.62 13.98 -8.95
C ASP A 129 -7.13 15.25 -8.24
N VAL A 130 -6.20 15.98 -8.85
CA VAL A 130 -5.73 17.29 -8.35
C VAL A 130 -6.89 18.29 -8.27
N LYS A 131 -7.76 18.35 -9.28
CA LYS A 131 -8.93 19.26 -9.25
C LYS A 131 -9.94 18.84 -8.18
N THR A 132 -10.20 17.55 -8.03
CA THR A 132 -11.09 17.01 -6.99
C THR A 132 -10.55 17.32 -5.60
N GLN A 133 -9.25 17.09 -5.39
CA GLN A 133 -8.57 17.40 -4.13
C GLN A 133 -8.61 18.91 -3.84
N GLN A 134 -8.43 19.77 -4.84
CA GLN A 134 -8.53 21.23 -4.66
C GLN A 134 -9.93 21.65 -4.17
N SER A 135 -11.00 21.04 -4.71
CA SER A 135 -12.36 21.28 -4.23
C SER A 135 -12.58 20.79 -2.79
N MET A 136 -11.98 19.66 -2.40
CA MET A 136 -12.04 19.13 -1.03
C MET A 136 -11.25 19.98 -0.04
N GLU A 137 -10.09 20.51 -0.45
CA GLU A 137 -9.26 21.39 0.37
C GLU A 137 -9.94 22.75 0.65
N GLN A 138 -10.81 23.23 -0.25
CA GLN A 138 -11.64 24.41 0.02
C GLN A 138 -12.64 24.19 1.16
N GLN A 139 -13.14 22.96 1.34
CA GLN A 139 -14.02 22.62 2.46
C GLN A 139 -13.22 22.41 3.75
N HIS A 140 -12.12 21.66 3.65
CA HIS A 140 -11.22 21.41 4.77
C HIS A 140 -9.75 21.53 4.31
N PRO A 141 -8.99 22.54 4.79
CA PRO A 141 -7.63 22.82 4.31
C PRO A 141 -6.63 21.68 4.59
N ARG A 142 -6.97 20.77 5.50
CA ARG A 142 -6.16 19.59 5.87
C ARG A 142 -6.67 18.28 5.23
N ALA A 143 -7.61 18.36 4.28
CA ALA A 143 -8.10 17.21 3.56
C ALA A 143 -6.93 16.44 2.91
N VAL A 144 -7.06 15.11 2.88
CA VAL A 144 -6.04 14.21 2.32
C VAL A 144 -6.63 13.35 1.21
N ALA A 145 -5.84 13.09 0.18
CA ALA A 145 -6.15 12.17 -0.90
C ALA A 145 -5.33 10.88 -0.73
N LEU A 146 -5.99 9.73 -0.59
CA LEU A 146 -5.31 8.44 -0.48
C LEU A 146 -5.50 7.62 -1.77
N VAL A 147 -4.41 7.15 -2.36
CA VAL A 147 -4.45 6.34 -3.59
C VAL A 147 -4.02 4.92 -3.27
N LEU A 148 -4.84 3.94 -3.67
CA LEU A 148 -4.52 2.51 -3.51
C LEU A 148 -4.43 1.81 -4.86
N ASP A 149 -3.48 0.89 -5.00
CA ASP A 149 -3.42 -0.03 -6.14
C ASP A 149 -3.75 -1.48 -5.70
N PRO A 150 -4.96 -1.99 -5.95
CA PRO A 150 -5.36 -3.34 -5.55
C PRO A 150 -4.75 -4.46 -6.42
N ILE A 151 -4.07 -4.13 -7.52
CA ILE A 151 -3.44 -5.10 -8.42
C ILE A 151 -1.98 -5.30 -8.02
N GLN A 152 -1.24 -4.20 -7.81
CA GLN A 152 0.17 -4.27 -7.40
C GLN A 152 0.35 -4.59 -5.90
N SER A 153 -0.70 -4.40 -5.08
CA SER A 153 -0.69 -4.80 -3.68
C SER A 153 -0.63 -6.32 -3.54
N VAL A 154 0.47 -6.83 -2.99
CA VAL A 154 0.72 -8.26 -2.75
C VAL A 154 0.79 -8.57 -1.26
N ARG A 155 0.70 -9.85 -0.89
CA ARG A 155 0.87 -10.27 0.50
C ARG A 155 2.23 -9.80 1.02
N GLY A 156 2.22 -8.93 2.03
CA GLY A 156 3.42 -8.37 2.66
C GLY A 156 3.69 -6.89 2.32
N LYS A 157 3.19 -6.37 1.21
CA LYS A 157 3.29 -4.94 0.86
C LYS A 157 2.03 -4.46 0.18
N VAL A 158 1.31 -3.56 0.86
CA VAL A 158 0.19 -2.86 0.27
C VAL A 158 0.71 -1.59 -0.39
N MET A 159 0.42 -1.44 -1.68
CA MET A 159 0.80 -0.26 -2.47
C MET A 159 -0.26 0.82 -2.25
N MET A 160 0.05 1.75 -1.35
CA MET A 160 -0.77 2.92 -1.09
C MET A 160 0.15 4.11 -0.78
N ASP A 161 -0.25 5.30 -1.19
CA ASP A 161 0.36 6.55 -0.74
C ASP A 161 -0.74 7.59 -0.47
N CYS A 162 -0.43 8.54 0.39
CA CYS A 162 -1.31 9.63 0.78
C CYS A 162 -0.71 10.95 0.31
N PHE A 163 -1.52 11.80 -0.29
CA PHE A 163 -1.08 13.04 -0.90
C PHE A 163 -1.90 14.23 -0.39
N ARG A 164 -1.27 15.39 -0.41
CA ARG A 164 -1.94 16.69 -0.29
C ARG A 164 -1.35 17.65 -1.32
N LEU A 165 -2.17 18.58 -1.81
CA LEU A 165 -1.70 19.60 -2.75
C LEU A 165 -0.78 20.59 -2.07
N ILE A 166 0.06 21.21 -2.89
CA ILE A 166 0.83 22.38 -2.50
C ILE A 166 0.08 23.60 -3.01
N ASP A 167 -0.02 24.64 -2.18
CA ASP A 167 -0.68 25.88 -2.59
C ASP A 167 -0.01 26.46 -3.85
N HIS A 168 -0.82 26.61 -4.90
CA HIS A 168 -0.40 27.09 -6.21
C HIS A 168 -0.03 28.58 -6.19
N SER A 169 -0.56 29.34 -5.22
CA SER A 169 -0.25 30.77 -5.07
C SER A 169 1.26 31.04 -4.96
N ASN A 170 1.99 30.11 -4.33
CA ASN A 170 3.43 30.18 -4.11
C ASN A 170 4.25 29.38 -5.14
N MET A 171 3.62 28.75 -6.13
CA MET A 171 4.31 27.88 -7.09
C MET A 171 5.33 28.65 -7.95
N MET A 172 4.97 29.85 -8.43
CA MET A 172 5.85 30.67 -9.27
C MET A 172 7.08 31.17 -8.49
N MET A 173 6.89 31.56 -7.22
CA MET A 173 7.99 31.96 -6.33
C MET A 173 8.90 30.76 -5.99
N ARG A 174 8.33 29.55 -5.89
CA ARG A 174 9.06 28.31 -5.56
C ARG A 174 9.91 27.79 -6.69
N VAL A 175 9.40 27.79 -7.93
CA VAL A 175 10.17 27.40 -9.11
C VAL A 175 11.38 28.31 -9.30
N MET A 176 11.24 29.61 -8.97
CA MET A 176 12.35 30.56 -9.03
C MET A 176 13.34 30.44 -7.87
N SER A 177 12.86 30.18 -6.64
CA SER A 177 13.72 30.18 -5.44
C SER A 177 14.28 28.80 -5.04
N LYS A 178 13.86 27.71 -5.70
CA LYS A 178 14.20 26.31 -5.32
C LYS A 178 13.95 25.98 -3.85
N THR A 179 13.08 26.73 -3.18
CA THR A 179 12.76 26.52 -1.77
C THR A 179 11.86 25.30 -1.62
N GLU A 180 12.13 24.43 -0.67
CA GLU A 180 11.22 23.31 -0.38
C GLU A 180 9.87 23.85 0.12
N PRO A 181 8.74 23.25 -0.33
CA PRO A 181 7.40 23.72 0.02
C PRO A 181 7.06 23.50 1.50
N ARG A 182 7.76 22.59 2.18
CA ARG A 182 7.51 22.19 3.56
C ARG A 182 8.70 22.54 4.44
N GLN A 183 8.45 22.75 5.71
CA GLN A 183 9.52 22.84 6.70
C GLN A 183 9.97 21.44 7.08
N THR A 184 11.24 21.13 6.86
CA THR A 184 11.83 19.84 7.25
C THR A 184 12.37 19.93 8.67
N THR A 185 11.55 19.55 9.66
CA THR A 185 11.98 19.51 11.08
C THR A 185 12.47 18.13 11.52
N SER A 186 12.15 17.08 10.75
CA SER A 186 12.46 15.69 11.10
C SER A 186 12.84 14.84 9.89
N ASN A 187 13.52 13.71 10.14
CA ASN A 187 13.92 12.77 9.09
C ASN A 187 12.75 11.90 8.59
N VAL A 188 11.60 11.92 9.29
CA VAL A 188 10.46 11.01 9.07
C VAL A 188 9.92 11.15 7.65
N GLY A 189 9.83 12.36 7.11
CA GLY A 189 9.35 12.63 5.74
C GLY A 189 10.25 12.10 4.61
N HIS A 190 11.51 11.75 4.89
CA HIS A 190 12.50 11.34 3.88
C HIS A 190 12.79 9.83 3.89
N ILE A 191 12.10 9.05 4.73
CA ILE A 191 12.39 7.62 4.93
C ILE A 191 11.93 6.78 3.74
N VAL A 192 10.85 7.18 3.05
CA VAL A 192 10.25 6.39 1.96
C VAL A 192 10.60 7.01 0.61
N PRO A 193 11.44 6.35 -0.22
CA PRO A 193 11.72 6.83 -1.55
C PRO A 193 10.51 6.58 -2.46
N HIS A 194 10.04 7.63 -3.11
CA HIS A 194 8.95 7.53 -4.08
C HIS A 194 9.44 7.02 -5.44
N GLY A 195 8.57 6.28 -6.14
CA GLY A 195 8.86 5.75 -7.47
C GLY A 195 9.12 6.87 -8.49
N LEU A 196 9.98 6.59 -9.48
CA LEU A 196 10.32 7.54 -10.54
C LEU A 196 9.09 8.03 -11.32
N LEU A 197 8.10 7.15 -11.51
CA LEU A 197 6.85 7.47 -12.19
C LEU A 197 6.06 8.56 -11.46
N ALA A 198 5.96 8.49 -10.12
CA ALA A 198 5.25 9.48 -9.32
C ALA A 198 5.94 10.86 -9.41
N LYS A 199 7.27 10.89 -9.35
CA LYS A 199 8.07 12.12 -9.56
C LYS A 199 7.86 12.73 -10.94
N SER A 200 7.81 11.89 -11.98
CA SER A 200 7.52 12.35 -13.35
C SER A 200 6.10 12.89 -13.53
N ARG A 201 5.16 12.51 -12.64
CA ARG A 201 3.75 12.90 -12.68
C ARG A 201 3.40 14.05 -11.74
N GLY A 202 4.41 14.75 -11.21
CA GLY A 202 4.22 16.00 -10.47
C GLY A 202 4.31 15.88 -8.95
N LEU A 203 4.74 14.72 -8.41
CA LEU A 203 5.14 14.61 -7.02
C LEU A 203 6.32 15.57 -6.74
N ASP A 204 6.28 16.26 -5.60
CA ASP A 204 7.20 17.33 -5.19
C ASP A 204 7.13 18.61 -6.05
N GLN A 205 6.15 18.70 -6.97
CA GLN A 205 5.84 19.91 -7.74
C GLN A 205 4.45 20.44 -7.38
N MET A 206 3.41 19.65 -7.67
CA MET A 206 1.99 20.00 -7.47
C MET A 206 1.45 19.48 -6.14
N TYR A 207 1.95 18.34 -5.67
CA TYR A 207 1.54 17.70 -4.43
C TYR A 207 2.73 17.04 -3.74
N TYR A 208 2.58 16.74 -2.46
CA TYR A 208 3.57 16.03 -1.66
C TYR A 208 2.95 14.80 -1.02
N ALA A 209 3.80 13.83 -0.69
CA ALA A 209 3.38 12.64 0.05
C ALA A 209 3.39 12.87 1.56
N ILE A 210 2.43 12.23 2.23
CA ILE A 210 2.26 12.17 3.68
C ILE A 210 2.57 10.75 4.12
N ASN A 211 3.26 10.62 5.26
CA ASN A 211 3.63 9.33 5.79
C ASN A 211 2.42 8.58 6.35
N ILE A 212 2.28 7.33 5.95
CA ILE A 212 1.20 6.44 6.42
C ILE A 212 1.74 5.53 7.52
N ASN A 213 1.07 5.55 8.67
CA ASN A 213 1.29 4.61 9.75
C ASN A 213 0.01 3.80 10.02
N TYR A 214 0.19 2.53 10.39
CA TYR A 214 -0.94 1.68 10.77
C TYR A 214 -1.16 1.75 12.27
N LYS A 215 -2.40 2.01 12.68
CA LYS A 215 -2.80 1.92 14.08
C LYS A 215 -3.60 0.66 14.28
N THR A 216 -3.00 -0.31 14.96
CA THR A 216 -3.64 -1.58 15.32
C THR A 216 -3.84 -1.64 16.82
N ASN A 217 -5.05 -2.01 17.27
CA ASN A 217 -5.30 -2.28 18.67
C ASN A 217 -4.87 -3.71 19.04
N GLU A 218 -4.53 -3.97 20.31
CA GLU A 218 -4.14 -5.31 20.78
C GLU A 218 -5.29 -6.33 20.59
N LEU A 219 -6.53 -5.90 20.82
CA LEU A 219 -7.72 -6.72 20.58
C LEU A 219 -7.91 -7.07 19.10
N GLU A 220 -7.68 -6.09 18.21
CA GLU A 220 -7.74 -6.30 16.77
C GLU A 220 -6.64 -7.27 16.33
N GLN A 221 -5.42 -7.08 16.84
CA GLN A 221 -4.31 -7.98 16.54
C GLN A 221 -4.60 -9.41 17.00
N LYS A 222 -5.13 -9.59 18.22
CA LYS A 222 -5.56 -10.92 18.72
C LYS A 222 -6.66 -11.53 17.83
N MET A 223 -7.63 -10.74 17.41
CA MET A 223 -8.71 -11.18 16.53
C MET A 223 -8.19 -11.57 15.14
N LEU A 224 -7.32 -10.75 14.54
CA LEU A 224 -6.72 -11.02 13.23
C LEU A 224 -5.79 -12.25 13.28
N LEU A 225 -5.03 -12.42 14.37
CA LEU A 225 -4.21 -13.62 14.58
C LEU A 225 -5.07 -14.88 14.70
N ASN A 226 -6.27 -14.79 15.28
CA ASN A 226 -7.20 -15.93 15.36
C ASN A 226 -7.73 -16.37 13.99
N LEU A 227 -7.87 -15.47 13.02
CA LEU A 227 -8.30 -15.82 11.65
C LEU A 227 -7.27 -16.71 10.92
N TYR A 228 -5.98 -16.52 11.20
CA TYR A 228 -4.91 -17.34 10.63
C TYR A 228 -4.73 -18.68 11.35
N LYS A 229 -5.34 -18.87 12.52
CA LYS A 229 -5.23 -20.14 13.25
C LYS A 229 -6.02 -21.21 12.49
N GLN A 230 -5.31 -22.23 12.05
CA GLN A 230 -5.94 -23.45 11.58
C GLN A 230 -6.76 -24.07 12.71
N LYS A 231 -7.92 -24.65 12.37
CA LYS A 231 -8.71 -25.39 13.35
C LYS A 231 -7.84 -26.53 13.88
N TRP A 232 -7.64 -26.61 15.20
CA TRP A 232 -6.86 -27.68 15.83
C TRP A 232 -7.38 -29.08 15.45
N THR A 233 -8.68 -29.19 15.19
CA THR A 233 -9.32 -30.42 14.74
C THR A 233 -8.86 -30.89 13.37
N ASN A 234 -8.34 -30.01 12.50
CA ASN A 234 -7.83 -30.41 11.19
C ASN A 234 -6.64 -31.38 11.33
N ASN A 235 -5.83 -31.24 12.39
CA ASN A 235 -4.67 -32.12 12.63
C ASN A 235 -5.04 -33.46 13.27
N ILE A 236 -6.27 -33.59 13.79
CA ILE A 236 -6.78 -34.82 14.43
C ILE A 236 -7.61 -35.64 13.44
N LYS A 237 -8.11 -35.00 12.37
CA LYS A 237 -8.77 -35.69 11.27
C LYS A 237 -7.74 -36.54 10.53
N ILE A 238 -7.86 -37.85 10.70
CA ILE A 238 -7.13 -38.82 9.91
C ILE A 238 -7.72 -38.81 8.50
N LYS A 239 -6.86 -38.66 7.48
CA LYS A 239 -7.22 -38.88 6.08
C LYS A 239 -7.51 -40.37 5.86
N ASP A 240 -8.37 -40.69 4.89
CA ASP A 240 -8.64 -42.09 4.55
C ASP A 240 -7.33 -42.84 4.24
N CYS A 241 -7.16 -44.02 4.83
CA CYS A 241 -5.98 -44.87 4.65
C CYS A 241 -5.83 -45.32 3.20
N GLN A 242 -6.95 -45.56 2.51
CA GLN A 242 -6.92 -46.00 1.11
C GLN A 242 -6.40 -44.89 0.20
N GLU A 243 -6.98 -43.69 0.30
CA GLU A 243 -6.53 -42.53 -0.47
C GLU A 243 -5.06 -42.17 -0.19
N GLN A 244 -4.59 -42.30 1.05
CA GLN A 244 -3.19 -42.03 1.37
C GLN A 244 -2.27 -43.12 0.80
N SER A 245 -2.68 -44.38 0.83
CA SER A 245 -1.91 -45.48 0.22
C SER A 245 -1.75 -45.28 -1.29
N GLU A 246 -2.81 -44.89 -1.98
CA GLU A 246 -2.80 -44.58 -3.42
C GLU A 246 -1.85 -43.41 -3.71
N LYS A 247 -1.97 -42.30 -2.96
CA LYS A 247 -1.06 -41.14 -3.10
C LYS A 247 0.40 -41.50 -2.84
N ASN A 248 0.67 -42.31 -1.83
CA ASN A 248 2.02 -42.77 -1.52
C ASN A 248 2.59 -43.61 -2.67
N GLN A 249 1.77 -44.50 -3.26
CA GLN A 249 2.19 -45.29 -4.41
C GLN A 249 2.51 -44.39 -5.62
N GLU A 250 1.64 -43.45 -5.96
CA GLU A 250 1.85 -42.51 -7.07
C GLU A 250 3.13 -41.68 -6.88
N GLN A 251 3.37 -41.17 -5.66
CA GLN A 251 4.57 -40.39 -5.38
C GLN A 251 5.86 -41.24 -5.45
N ILE A 252 5.82 -42.48 -4.96
CA ILE A 252 6.96 -43.41 -5.06
C ILE A 252 7.23 -43.78 -6.51
N GLU A 253 6.22 -44.06 -7.32
CA GLU A 253 6.36 -44.34 -8.75
C GLU A 253 6.97 -43.15 -9.50
N SER A 254 6.53 -41.93 -9.20
CA SER A 254 7.13 -40.69 -9.70
C SER A 254 8.60 -40.56 -9.30
N MET A 255 8.93 -40.83 -8.03
CA MET A 255 10.31 -40.81 -7.53
C MET A 255 11.20 -41.84 -8.22
N ILE A 256 10.69 -43.03 -8.53
CA ILE A 256 11.43 -44.06 -9.28
C ILE A 256 11.77 -43.56 -10.70
N ASN A 257 10.82 -42.89 -11.36
CA ASN A 257 11.05 -42.32 -12.69
C ASN A 257 12.08 -41.17 -12.64
N LEU A 258 12.01 -40.32 -11.61
CA LEU A 258 13.01 -39.29 -11.37
C LEU A 258 14.39 -39.88 -11.04
N ALA A 259 14.46 -40.98 -10.27
CA ALA A 259 15.71 -41.65 -9.95
C ALA A 259 16.38 -42.24 -11.21
N LYS A 260 15.61 -42.87 -12.11
CA LYS A 260 16.14 -43.33 -13.42
C LYS A 260 16.70 -42.16 -14.23
N THR A 261 15.97 -41.04 -14.25
CA THR A 261 16.40 -39.81 -14.94
C THR A 261 17.66 -39.21 -14.30
N TYR A 262 17.77 -39.28 -12.97
CA TYR A 262 18.93 -38.84 -12.22
C TYR A 262 20.17 -39.68 -12.54
N THR A 263 20.04 -41.01 -12.58
CA THR A 263 21.14 -41.91 -12.97
C THR A 263 21.64 -41.60 -14.38
N ASN A 264 20.72 -41.45 -15.35
CA ASN A 264 21.08 -41.06 -16.71
C ASN A 264 21.81 -39.71 -16.75
N ARG A 265 21.39 -38.76 -15.90
CA ARG A 265 22.03 -37.44 -15.81
C ARG A 265 23.45 -37.53 -15.25
N ILE A 266 23.69 -38.35 -14.23
CA ILE A 266 25.04 -38.59 -13.70
C ILE A 266 25.95 -39.20 -14.78
N GLU A 267 25.45 -40.16 -15.55
CA GLU A 267 26.21 -40.74 -16.67
C GLU A 267 26.57 -39.71 -17.74
N GLU A 268 25.71 -38.73 -18.00
CA GLU A 268 26.01 -37.63 -18.92
C GLU A 268 26.96 -36.58 -18.29
N GLU A 269 26.86 -36.33 -17.00
CA GLU A 269 27.71 -35.39 -16.26
C GLU A 269 29.18 -35.81 -16.26
N THR A 270 29.47 -37.12 -16.21
CA THR A 270 30.85 -37.63 -16.33
C THR A 270 31.52 -37.35 -17.68
N LYS A 271 30.73 -37.04 -18.73
CA LYS A 271 31.22 -36.87 -20.10
C LYS A 271 31.44 -35.41 -20.50
N LYS A 272 31.02 -34.43 -19.68
CA LYS A 272 30.95 -33.01 -20.08
C LYS A 272 31.56 -32.06 -19.05
N SER A 273 32.00 -30.90 -19.53
CA SER A 273 32.46 -29.81 -18.66
C SER A 273 31.29 -29.15 -17.91
N LYS A 274 31.58 -28.55 -16.74
CA LYS A 274 30.59 -27.90 -15.86
C LYS A 274 29.83 -26.75 -16.53
N GLU A 275 30.48 -26.00 -17.43
CA GLU A 275 29.87 -24.85 -18.13
C GLU A 275 28.86 -25.30 -19.20
N GLU A 276 29.19 -26.35 -19.96
CA GLU A 276 28.28 -26.95 -20.94
C GLU A 276 27.07 -27.61 -20.27
N LEU A 277 27.27 -28.18 -19.07
CA LEU A 277 26.21 -28.73 -18.25
C LEU A 277 25.26 -27.64 -17.75
N ALA A 278 25.79 -26.49 -17.31
CA ALA A 278 24.95 -25.38 -16.87
C ALA A 278 23.99 -24.93 -17.97
N ILE A 279 24.49 -24.80 -19.21
CA ILE A 279 23.67 -24.42 -20.38
C ILE A 279 22.67 -25.53 -20.76
N LYS A 280 23.10 -26.80 -20.78
CA LYS A 280 22.22 -27.95 -21.11
C LYS A 280 21.10 -28.18 -20.09
N ASN A 281 21.34 -27.78 -18.84
CA ASN A 281 20.42 -27.97 -17.72
C ASN A 281 19.37 -26.86 -17.63
N VAL A 282 19.55 -25.73 -18.32
CA VAL A 282 18.54 -24.67 -18.39
C VAL A 282 17.29 -25.20 -19.09
N GLY A 283 16.14 -25.11 -18.43
CA GLY A 283 14.84 -25.56 -18.96
C GLY A 283 14.54 -27.05 -18.78
N LYS A 284 15.44 -27.83 -18.18
CA LYS A 284 15.18 -29.22 -17.80
C LYS A 284 14.87 -29.35 -16.31
N ILE A 285 13.96 -30.27 -15.98
CA ILE A 285 13.65 -30.64 -14.60
C ILE A 285 14.95 -31.12 -13.93
N ASP A 286 15.24 -30.61 -12.73
CA ASP A 286 16.36 -31.07 -11.92
C ASP A 286 15.94 -32.27 -11.05
N PRO A 287 16.30 -33.52 -11.43
CA PRO A 287 15.80 -34.71 -10.75
C PRO A 287 16.21 -34.75 -9.28
N LYS A 288 17.40 -34.25 -8.94
CA LYS A 288 17.90 -34.24 -7.56
C LYS A 288 17.01 -33.38 -6.66
N ARG A 289 16.67 -32.18 -7.10
CA ARG A 289 15.80 -31.26 -6.36
C ARG A 289 14.41 -31.82 -6.19
N HIS A 290 13.85 -32.42 -7.24
CA HIS A 290 12.51 -33.01 -7.19
C HIS A 290 12.43 -34.29 -6.34
N ILE A 291 13.47 -35.14 -6.34
CA ILE A 291 13.54 -36.29 -5.43
C ILE A 291 13.59 -35.83 -3.98
N SER A 292 14.38 -34.79 -3.67
CA SER A 292 14.43 -34.21 -2.32
C SER A 292 13.06 -33.69 -1.89
N GLN A 293 12.41 -32.89 -2.73
CA GLN A 293 11.07 -32.34 -2.44
C GLN A 293 10.02 -33.44 -2.26
N GLY A 294 9.99 -34.44 -3.15
CA GLY A 294 9.07 -35.57 -3.03
C GLY A 294 9.31 -36.38 -1.75
N THR A 295 10.57 -36.58 -1.37
CA THR A 295 10.92 -37.27 -0.11
C THR A 295 10.41 -36.49 1.10
N ASP A 296 10.60 -35.17 1.13
CA ASP A 296 10.14 -34.30 2.22
C ASP A 296 8.61 -34.29 2.34
N GLU A 297 7.89 -34.29 1.21
CA GLU A 297 6.43 -34.36 1.15
C GLU A 297 5.90 -35.71 1.67
N VAL A 298 6.38 -36.83 1.12
CA VAL A 298 6.00 -38.19 1.55
C VAL A 298 6.29 -38.39 3.04
N MET A 299 7.45 -37.92 3.50
CA MET A 299 7.85 -38.05 4.90
C MET A 299 6.93 -37.22 5.81
N SER A 300 6.63 -35.97 5.44
CA SER A 300 5.76 -35.09 6.22
C SER A 300 4.34 -35.64 6.33
N ASP A 301 3.77 -36.10 5.21
CA ASP A 301 2.41 -36.64 5.16
C ASP A 301 2.30 -37.95 5.97
N ASN A 302 3.26 -38.86 5.84
CA ASN A 302 3.23 -40.13 6.57
C ASN A 302 3.48 -39.94 8.07
N ILE A 303 4.41 -39.06 8.46
CA ILE A 303 4.66 -38.77 9.88
C ILE A 303 3.43 -38.14 10.52
N THR A 304 2.80 -37.16 9.86
CA THR A 304 1.60 -36.51 10.40
C THR A 304 0.42 -37.46 10.51
N GLN A 305 0.23 -38.35 9.52
CA GLN A 305 -0.84 -39.35 9.57
C GLN A 305 -0.58 -40.40 10.65
N LEU A 306 0.64 -40.95 10.75
CA LEU A 306 1.01 -41.92 11.79
C LEU A 306 0.86 -41.32 13.19
N LEU A 307 1.33 -40.08 13.37
CA LEU A 307 1.16 -39.35 14.64
C LEU A 307 -0.32 -39.12 14.95
N GLY A 308 -1.13 -38.75 13.95
CA GLY A 308 -2.58 -38.58 14.08
C GLY A 308 -3.28 -39.88 14.49
N MET A 309 -2.94 -41.00 13.86
CA MET A 309 -3.45 -42.34 14.22
C MET A 309 -3.07 -42.73 15.65
N MET A 310 -1.79 -42.63 16.00
CA MET A 310 -1.28 -42.99 17.32
C MET A 310 -1.88 -42.12 18.43
N THR A 311 -2.08 -40.83 18.16
CA THR A 311 -2.73 -39.91 19.10
C THR A 311 -4.19 -40.30 19.29
N ASN A 312 -4.92 -40.53 18.20
CA ASN A 312 -6.33 -40.90 18.26
C ASN A 312 -6.57 -42.20 19.04
N ILE A 313 -5.72 -43.22 18.85
CA ILE A 313 -5.79 -44.49 19.60
C ILE A 313 -5.62 -44.30 21.11
N LYS A 314 -4.81 -43.32 21.54
CA LYS A 314 -4.57 -43.08 22.97
C LYS A 314 -5.58 -42.13 23.60
N THR A 315 -6.15 -41.21 22.83
CA THR A 315 -7.03 -40.15 23.34
C THR A 315 -8.51 -40.49 23.29
N PHE A 316 -8.95 -41.32 22.33
CA PHE A 316 -10.33 -41.75 22.13
C PHE A 316 -10.44 -43.26 22.29
#